data_AF-A0A1Z9D709-F1
#
_entry.id   AF-A0A1Z9D709-F1
#
_cell.length_a   1.000
_cell.length_b   1.000
_cell.length_c   1.000
_cell.angle_alpha   90.00
_cell.angle_beta   90.00
_cell.angle_gamma   90.00
#
_symmetry.space_group_name_H-M   'P 1'
#
loop_
_entity.id
_entity.type
_entity.pdbx_description
1 polymer ?
#
loop_
_entity_poly.entity_id
_entity_poly.type
_entity_poly.pdbx_seq_one_letter_code
_entity_poly.pdbx_strand_id
1 'polypeptide(L)'
;MSMIYDKFTSSAIKSVETLDNTVKIVYNSNINKEYVFKCEELQQFVDKLSETLIAHEELLEGGSVGKFINQSIRSGVLVESK
;
A
#
# COMPACT_ATOMS: atom_id res chain seq x y z
N MET A 1 -11.58 7.37 -9.16
CA MET A 1 -12.36 6.48 -8.25
C MET A 1 -11.48 6.15 -7.07
N SER A 2 -11.98 6.21 -5.83
CA SER A 2 -11.17 5.98 -4.63
C SER A 2 -11.41 4.60 -4.01
N MET A 3 -10.35 3.90 -3.62
CA MET A 3 -10.43 2.63 -2.90
C MET A 3 -9.67 2.73 -1.57
N ILE A 4 -10.23 2.16 -0.51
CA ILE A 4 -9.62 2.13 0.83
C ILE A 4 -9.46 0.68 1.24
N TYR A 5 -8.25 0.31 1.58
CA TYR A 5 -7.86 -0.97 2.14
C TYR A 5 -7.47 -0.74 3.60
N ASP A 6 -8.34 -1.08 4.54
CA ASP A 6 -8.11 -0.92 5.99
C ASP A 6 -8.41 -2.19 6.81
N LYS A 7 -8.99 -3.21 6.18
CA LYS A 7 -9.42 -4.46 6.82
C LYS A 7 -8.47 -5.62 6.53
N PHE A 8 -7.18 -5.43 6.81
CA PHE A 8 -6.17 -6.49 6.69
C PHE A 8 -5.24 -6.49 7.89
N THR A 9 -4.69 -7.67 8.22
CA THR A 9 -3.93 -7.88 9.46
C THR A 9 -2.43 -7.60 9.30
N SER A 10 -2.04 -6.41 8.80
CA SER A 10 -0.62 -6.07 8.68
C SER A 10 -0.06 -5.49 9.97
N SER A 11 1.18 -5.87 10.31
CA SER A 11 1.91 -5.29 11.44
C SER A 11 2.42 -3.88 11.14
N ALA A 12 2.77 -3.57 9.89
CA ALA A 12 3.41 -2.30 9.52
C ALA A 12 2.41 -1.27 8.98
N ILE A 13 1.44 -1.71 8.17
CA ILE A 13 0.52 -0.81 7.47
C ILE A 13 -0.85 -0.90 8.14
N LYS A 14 -1.42 0.24 8.48
CA LYS A 14 -2.78 0.35 9.01
C LYS A 14 -3.82 0.41 7.88
N SER A 15 -3.56 1.27 6.90
CA SER A 15 -4.42 1.42 5.74
C SER A 15 -3.67 1.91 4.52
N VAL A 16 -4.21 1.57 3.35
CA VAL A 16 -3.79 2.08 2.05
C VAL A 16 -5.04 2.65 1.38
N GLU A 17 -5.00 3.90 0.97
CA GLU A 17 -6.05 4.54 0.17
C GLU A 17 -5.48 4.90 -1.20
N THR A 18 -6.21 4.60 -2.26
CA THR A 18 -5.86 4.99 -3.62
C THR A 18 -6.88 6.01 -4.13
N LEU A 19 -6.40 7.10 -4.71
CA LEU A 19 -7.20 8.19 -5.27
C LEU A 19 -6.53 8.70 -6.55
N ASP A 20 -7.15 8.40 -7.69
CA ASP A 20 -6.71 8.79 -9.05
C ASP A 20 -5.29 8.33 -9.42
N ASN A 21 -4.26 9.10 -9.05
CA ASN A 21 -2.85 8.77 -9.23
C ASN A 21 -2.06 8.92 -7.93
N THR A 22 -2.76 8.90 -6.81
CA THR A 22 -2.21 9.13 -5.48
C THR A 22 -2.50 7.93 -4.61
N VAL A 23 -1.51 7.51 -3.84
CA VAL A 23 -1.61 6.46 -2.84
C VAL A 23 -1.30 7.09 -1.48
N LYS A 24 -2.26 7.03 -0.56
CA LYS A 24 -2.08 7.43 0.82
C LYS A 24 -1.86 6.20 1.68
N ILE A 25 -0.89 6.28 2.56
CA ILE A 25 -0.48 5.17 3.42
C ILE A 25 -0.46 5.66 4.86
N VAL A 26 -1.13 4.91 5.72
CA VAL A 26 -1.07 5.12 7.17
C VAL A 26 -0.34 3.94 7.78
N TYR A 27 0.73 4.22 8.53
CA TYR A 27 1.51 3.19 9.22
C TYR A 27 0.96 2.94 10.62
N ASN A 28 1.01 1.70 11.11
CA ASN A 28 0.65 1.39 12.50
C ASN A 28 1.55 2.11 13.51
N SER A 29 2.83 2.34 13.16
CA SER A 29 3.78 3.05 14.01
C SER A 29 3.46 4.55 14.16
N ASN A 30 2.68 5.14 13.26
CA ASN A 30 2.28 6.55 13.32
C ASN A 30 0.92 6.77 12.66
N ILE A 31 -0.14 6.36 13.36
CA ILE A 31 -1.51 6.37 12.84
C ILE A 31 -2.10 7.78 12.61
N ASN A 32 -1.45 8.82 13.15
CA ASN A 32 -1.87 10.21 13.00
C ASN A 32 -1.24 10.90 11.78
N LYS A 33 -0.35 10.18 11.06
CA LYS A 33 0.35 10.73 9.90
C LYS A 33 -0.03 9.94 8.66
N GLU A 34 -0.52 10.67 7.67
CA GLU A 34 -0.78 10.17 6.33
C GLU A 34 0.42 10.46 5.43
N TYR A 35 0.91 9.43 4.74
CA TYR A 35 2.01 9.54 3.79
C TYR A 35 1.44 9.47 2.39
N VAL A 36 1.68 10.49 1.58
CA VAL A 36 1.07 10.66 0.27
C VAL A 36 2.12 10.44 -0.82
N PHE A 37 1.84 9.49 -1.70
CA PHE A 37 2.71 9.12 -2.80
C PHE A 37 1.99 9.29 -4.12
N LYS A 38 2.70 9.71 -5.17
CA LYS A 38 2.23 9.61 -6.55
C LYS A 38 2.54 8.23 -7.10
N CYS A 39 1.61 7.70 -7.89
CA CYS A 39 1.74 6.45 -8.61
C CYS A 39 1.25 6.65 -10.05
N GLU A 40 2.16 6.51 -11.02
CA GLU A 40 1.82 6.63 -12.44
C GLU A 40 1.00 5.44 -12.92
N GLU A 41 1.40 4.22 -12.53
CA GLU A 41 0.70 2.98 -12.86
C GLU A 41 -0.20 2.50 -11.70
N LEU A 42 -1.18 3.32 -11.31
CA LEU A 42 -2.04 3.00 -10.16
C LEU A 42 -2.74 1.64 -10.31
N GLN A 43 -3.22 1.32 -11.50
CA GLN A 43 -3.91 0.05 -11.77
C GLN A 43 -3.00 -1.15 -11.45
N GLN A 44 -1.77 -1.15 -12.00
CA GLN A 44 -0.80 -2.22 -11.76
C GLN A 44 -0.39 -2.31 -10.28
N PHE A 45 -0.30 -1.17 -9.60
CA PHE A 45 -0.07 -1.14 -8.15
C PHE A 45 -1.23 -1.77 -7.38
N VAL A 46 -2.47 -1.44 -7.73
CA VAL A 46 -3.68 -1.96 -7.09
C VAL A 46 -3.83 -3.47 -7.31
N ASP A 47 -3.55 -3.97 -8.51
CA ASP A 47 -3.58 -5.40 -8.80
C ASP A 47 -2.57 -6.15 -7.91
N LYS A 48 -1.31 -5.69 -7.88
CA LYS A 48 -0.26 -6.29 -7.02
C LYS A 48 -0.54 -6.15 -5.53
N LEU A 49 -1.13 -5.03 -5.11
CA LEU A 49 -1.55 -4.82 -3.72
C LEU A 49 -2.62 -5.85 -3.36
N SER A 50 -3.60 -6.06 -4.23
CA SER A 50 -4.67 -7.04 -4.02
C SER A 50 -4.12 -8.46 -3.93
N GLU A 51 -3.20 -8.85 -4.83
CA GLU A 51 -2.48 -10.12 -4.77
C GLU A 51 -1.72 -10.27 -3.45
N THR A 52 -1.02 -9.21 -3.00
CA THR A 52 -0.28 -9.22 -1.74
C THR A 52 -1.21 -9.38 -0.54
N LEU A 53 -2.38 -8.71 -0.55
CA LEU A 53 -3.37 -8.81 0.52
C LEU A 53 -3.99 -10.21 0.58
N ILE A 54 -4.30 -10.82 -0.56
CA ILE A 54 -4.77 -12.20 -0.62
C ILE A 54 -3.69 -13.14 -0.05
N ALA A 55 -2.43 -13.00 -0.49
CA ALA A 55 -1.33 -13.80 0.03
C ALA A 55 -1.10 -13.58 1.54
N HIS A 56 -1.33 -12.36 2.04
CA HIS A 56 -1.24 -12.04 3.47
C HIS A 56 -2.28 -12.82 4.29
N GLU A 57 -3.54 -12.79 3.87
CA GLU A 57 -4.65 -13.42 4.59
C GLU A 57 -4.61 -14.95 4.47
N GLU A 58 -4.14 -15.49 3.33
CA GLU A 58 -3.93 -16.92 3.12
C GLU A 58 -2.63 -17.44 3.79
N LEU A 59 -1.90 -16.59 4.53
CA LEU A 59 -0.63 -16.91 5.20
C LEU A 59 0.43 -17.49 4.24
N LEU A 60 0.41 -17.06 2.98
CA LEU A 60 1.36 -17.48 1.94
C LEU A 60 2.67 -16.69 2.03
N GLU A 61 3.76 -17.30 1.55
CA GLU A 61 5.03 -16.61 1.42
C GLU A 61 4.89 -15.38 0.50
N GLY A 62 5.36 -14.22 0.96
CA GLY A 62 5.31 -12.97 0.19
C GLY A 62 4.15 -12.03 0.53
N GLY A 63 3.19 -12.42 1.38
CA GLY A 63 2.05 -11.59 1.80
C GLY A 63 2.39 -10.36 2.66
N SER A 64 3.66 -9.97 2.83
CA SER A 64 3.99 -8.84 3.69
C SER A 64 3.65 -7.50 3.03
N VAL A 65 2.49 -6.93 3.38
CA VAL A 65 2.04 -5.62 2.89
C VAL A 65 3.08 -4.53 3.12
N GLY A 66 3.70 -4.49 4.31
CA GLY A 66 4.75 -3.52 4.61
C GLY A 66 5.98 -3.66 3.71
N LYS A 67 6.39 -4.88 3.38
CA LYS A 67 7.50 -5.14 2.47
C LYS A 67 7.14 -4.72 1.04
N PHE A 68 5.93 -5.04 0.58
CA PHE A 68 5.44 -4.62 -0.73
C PHE A 68 5.42 -3.09 -0.89
N ILE A 69 4.90 -2.37 0.10
CA ILE A 69 4.90 -0.90 0.08
C ILE A 69 6.34 -0.36 0.04
N ASN A 70 7.23 -0.86 0.90
CA ASN A 70 8.63 -0.42 0.93
C ASN A 70 9.33 -0.68 -0.41
N GLN A 71 9.12 -1.85 -1.01
CA GLN A 71 9.65 -2.18 -2.33
C GLN A 71 9.08 -1.26 -3.41
N SER A 72 7.78 -0.99 -3.39
CA SER A 72 7.12 -0.07 -4.32
C SER A 72 7.72 1.34 -4.25
N ILE A 73 8.05 1.83 -3.05
CA ILE A 73 8.75 3.11 -2.87
C ILE A 73 10.18 3.04 -3.43
N ARG A 74 10.95 2.00 -3.06
CA ARG A 74 12.36 1.85 -3.49
C ARG A 74 12.51 1.67 -5.00
N SER A 75 11.55 1.00 -5.64
CA SER A 75 11.54 0.79 -7.09
C SER A 75 10.98 1.99 -7.87
N GLY A 76 10.55 3.06 -7.18
CA GLY A 76 10.02 4.26 -7.81
C GLY A 76 8.58 4.15 -8.32
N VAL A 77 7.86 3.07 -7.98
CA VAL A 77 6.42 2.92 -8.29
C VAL A 77 5.60 3.91 -7.46
N LEU A 78 5.98 4.07 -6.19
CA LEU A 78 5.46 5.09 -5.28
C LEU A 78 6.51 6.18 -5.10
N VAL A 79 6.21 7.37 -5.58
CA VAL A 79 7.11 8.53 -5.48
C VAL A 79 6.54 9.49 -4.44
N GLU A 80 7.31 9.87 -3.42
CA GLU A 80 6.86 10.86 -2.43
C GLU A 80 6.44 12.15 -3.13
N SER A 81 5.18 12.55 -2.93
CA SER A 81 4.72 13.85 -3.42
C SER A 81 5.11 14.89 -2.38
N LYS A 82 6.17 15.65 -2.65
CA LYS A 82 6.54 16.84 -1.87
C LYS A 82 5.49 17.95 -2.00
#